data_AF-A0A317DVN0-F1
#
_entry.id   AF-A0A317DVN0-F1
#
_cell.length_a   1.000
_cell.length_b   1.000
_cell.length_c   1.000
_cell.angle_alpha   90.00
_cell.angle_beta   90.00
_cell.angle_gamma   90.00
#
_symmetry.space_group_name_H-M   'P 1'
#
loop_
_entity.id
_entity.type
_entity.pdbx_description
1 polymer ?
#
loop_
_entity_poly.entity_id
_entity_poly.type
_entity_poly.pdbx_seq_one_letter_code
_entity_poly.pdbx_strand_id
1 'polypeptide(L)'
;MTTVEKLVQAARAEWTRWGGPVLTREGKRLGFSYKIMEGEHPYWTYVGAYWKEIGSDLDGRDRSKAWSGAFISYCFAKAGAGKKFPESGNHSEYVASIATGKFAGLQLVDAKSVPLAVGDLLWATRRGDGCRKPPATFEAALVELDGIAKGKADTFCSHVDIVVALRPGEVDVIGGNVDDAVTRTTYILDQQGLIADARRSFIGVVKNTMA
;
A
#
# COMPACT_ATOMS: atom_id res chain seq x y z
N MET A 1 0.75 -4.06 -22.51
CA MET A 1 0.32 -3.98 -21.11
C MET A 1 0.70 -2.63 -20.56
N THR A 2 -0.26 -1.93 -19.97
CA THR A 2 -0.03 -0.63 -19.34
C THR A 2 0.80 -0.75 -18.06
N THR A 3 1.33 0.35 -17.55
CA THR A 3 2.00 0.36 -16.23
C THR A 3 1.06 -0.12 -15.13
N VAL A 4 -0.22 0.26 -15.17
CA VAL A 4 -1.26 -0.22 -14.24
C VAL A 4 -1.44 -1.74 -14.30
N GLU A 5 -1.54 -2.33 -15.48
CA GLU A 5 -1.70 -3.78 -15.63
C GLU A 5 -0.48 -4.54 -15.08
N LYS A 6 0.73 -4.03 -15.35
CA LYS A 6 1.96 -4.63 -14.84
C LYS A 6 2.10 -4.49 -13.33
N LEU A 7 1.65 -3.38 -12.75
CA LEU A 7 1.61 -3.19 -11.29
C LEU A 7 0.75 -4.27 -10.61
N VAL A 8 -0.45 -4.48 -11.14
CA VAL A 8 -1.37 -5.50 -10.62
C VAL A 8 -0.81 -6.90 -10.81
N GLN A 9 -0.15 -7.17 -11.94
CA GLN A 9 0.54 -8.45 -12.17
C GLN A 9 1.68 -8.67 -11.18
N ALA A 10 2.52 -7.66 -10.92
CA ALA A 10 3.60 -7.74 -9.94
C ALA A 10 3.06 -8.04 -8.53
N ALA A 11 2.03 -7.32 -8.09
CA ALA A 11 1.39 -7.55 -6.78
C ALA A 11 0.81 -8.97 -6.67
N ARG A 12 0.13 -9.45 -7.72
CA ARG A 12 -0.43 -10.81 -7.76
C ARG A 12 0.65 -11.88 -7.77
N ALA A 13 1.74 -11.68 -8.52
CA ALA A 13 2.86 -12.60 -8.57
C ALA A 13 3.51 -12.76 -7.20
N GLU A 14 3.74 -11.66 -6.49
CA GLU A 14 4.27 -11.73 -5.12
C GLU A 14 3.25 -12.36 -4.16
N TRP A 15 1.97 -12.00 -4.22
CA TRP A 15 0.95 -12.67 -3.40
C TRP A 15 0.91 -14.20 -3.63
N THR A 16 0.99 -14.66 -4.88
CA THR A 16 1.09 -16.09 -5.21
C THR A 16 2.39 -16.70 -4.68
N ARG A 17 3.52 -15.99 -4.81
CA ARG A 17 4.82 -16.42 -4.28
C ARG A 17 4.80 -16.57 -2.75
N TRP A 18 3.97 -15.81 -2.07
CA TRP A 18 3.73 -15.93 -0.62
C TRP A 18 2.77 -17.07 -0.24
N GLY A 19 2.22 -17.82 -1.20
CA GLY A 19 1.27 -18.91 -0.95
C GLY A 19 -0.20 -18.48 -1.00
N GLY A 20 -0.47 -17.24 -1.38
CA GLY A 20 -1.82 -16.71 -1.55
C GLY A 20 -2.62 -16.47 -0.26
N PRO A 21 -2.05 -15.90 0.82
CA PRO A 21 -2.81 -15.65 2.05
C PRO A 21 -3.90 -14.59 1.83
N VAL A 22 -5.03 -14.76 2.51
CA VAL A 22 -6.23 -13.93 2.35
C VAL A 22 -6.78 -13.50 3.72
N LEU A 23 -7.11 -12.22 3.82
CA LEU A 23 -8.03 -11.67 4.82
C LEU A 23 -9.39 -11.46 4.18
N THR A 24 -10.39 -12.26 4.58
CA THR A 24 -11.76 -12.11 4.06
C THR A 24 -12.40 -10.82 4.55
N ARG A 25 -13.55 -10.45 3.99
CA ARG A 25 -14.32 -9.29 4.45
C ARG A 25 -14.76 -9.40 5.92
N GLU A 26 -14.95 -10.62 6.43
CA GLU A 26 -15.22 -10.88 7.85
C GLU A 26 -13.95 -10.86 8.73
N GLY A 27 -12.78 -10.60 8.15
CA GLY A 27 -11.50 -10.59 8.86
C GLY A 27 -10.92 -11.98 9.13
N LYS A 28 -11.39 -13.02 8.45
CA LYS A 28 -10.83 -14.38 8.61
C LYS A 28 -9.51 -14.52 7.85
N ARG A 29 -8.52 -15.10 8.52
CA ARG A 29 -7.21 -15.47 7.94
C ARG A 29 -7.30 -16.82 7.25
N LEU A 30 -6.99 -16.88 5.97
CA LEU A 30 -6.96 -18.10 5.15
C LEU A 30 -5.64 -18.18 4.39
N GLY A 31 -5.09 -19.39 4.19
CA GLY A 31 -3.89 -19.59 3.37
C GLY A 31 -2.56 -19.12 4.00
N PHE A 32 -2.54 -18.81 5.30
CA PHE A 32 -1.31 -18.51 6.02
C PHE A 32 -0.64 -19.81 6.50
N SER A 33 0.59 -20.05 6.05
CA SER A 33 1.35 -21.26 6.42
C SER A 33 1.99 -21.18 7.81
N TYR A 34 2.21 -19.96 8.32
CA TYR A 34 2.83 -19.69 9.61
C TYR A 34 2.12 -18.56 10.35
N LYS A 35 2.32 -18.49 11.67
CA LYS A 35 1.79 -17.38 12.48
C LYS A 35 2.40 -16.04 12.04
N ILE A 36 3.71 -16.03 11.79
CA ILE A 36 4.51 -14.88 11.39
C ILE A 36 5.31 -15.29 10.14
N MET A 37 4.73 -15.10 8.96
CA MET A 37 5.32 -15.65 7.72
C MET A 37 6.64 -14.97 7.37
N GLU A 38 6.74 -13.65 7.48
CA GLU A 38 7.95 -12.89 7.16
C GLU A 38 9.21 -13.33 7.93
N GLY A 39 9.05 -14.01 9.07
CA GLY A 39 10.17 -14.52 9.87
C GLY A 39 10.73 -15.85 9.37
N GLU A 40 10.00 -16.54 8.49
CA GLU A 40 10.31 -17.90 8.05
C GLU A 40 10.98 -17.90 6.67
N HIS A 41 11.81 -18.90 6.41
CA HIS A 41 12.32 -19.14 5.06
C HIS A 41 11.21 -19.73 4.18
N PRO A 42 11.03 -19.29 2.91
CA PRO A 42 11.86 -18.34 2.16
C PRO A 42 11.44 -16.87 2.30
N TYR A 43 10.38 -16.56 3.05
CA TYR A 43 9.70 -15.26 3.02
C TYR A 43 10.57 -14.06 3.43
N TRP A 44 11.44 -14.18 4.45
CA TRP A 44 12.35 -13.08 4.81
C TRP A 44 13.27 -12.69 3.64
N THR A 45 13.64 -13.64 2.76
CA THR A 45 14.45 -13.34 1.57
C THR A 45 13.69 -12.48 0.56
N TYR A 46 12.36 -12.61 0.52
CA TYR A 46 11.49 -11.81 -0.36
C TYR A 46 11.39 -10.39 0.20
N VAL A 47 11.27 -10.26 1.53
CA VAL A 47 11.33 -8.97 2.22
C VAL A 47 12.66 -8.25 1.96
N GLY A 48 13.79 -8.97 2.05
CA GLY A 48 15.10 -8.41 1.67
C GLY A 48 15.17 -7.92 0.23
N ALA A 49 14.50 -8.60 -0.71
CA ALA A 49 14.41 -8.13 -2.09
C ALA A 49 13.59 -6.83 -2.22
N TYR A 50 12.55 -6.64 -1.41
CA TYR A 50 11.77 -5.40 -1.38
C TYR A 50 12.60 -4.24 -0.82
N TRP A 51 13.36 -4.47 0.24
CA TRP A 51 14.27 -3.47 0.82
C TRP A 51 15.36 -3.03 -0.16
N LYS A 52 15.95 -4.00 -0.86
CA LYS A 52 16.99 -3.73 -1.87
C LYS A 52 16.49 -2.83 -3.00
N GLU A 53 15.22 -2.95 -3.39
CA GLU A 53 14.66 -2.10 -4.45
C GLU A 53 14.76 -0.61 -4.10
N ILE A 54 14.51 -0.26 -2.84
CA ILE A 54 14.61 1.13 -2.37
C ILE A 54 16.02 1.50 -1.89
N GLY A 55 17.04 0.69 -2.24
CA GLY A 55 18.43 0.93 -1.89
C GLY A 55 18.78 0.73 -0.41
N SER A 56 17.97 -0.04 0.32
CA SER A 56 18.23 -0.37 1.73
C SER A 56 19.09 -1.64 1.87
N ASP A 57 19.95 -1.66 2.89
CA ASP A 57 20.79 -2.81 3.24
C ASP A 57 20.08 -3.86 4.14
N LEU A 58 18.81 -3.63 4.48
CA LEU A 58 18.02 -4.57 5.27
C LEU A 58 17.78 -5.86 4.49
N ASP A 59 18.00 -7.01 5.14
CA ASP A 59 17.94 -8.32 4.47
C ASP A 59 16.61 -9.06 4.67
N GLY A 60 15.68 -8.44 5.40
CA GLY A 60 14.36 -8.96 5.71
C GLY A 60 14.25 -9.68 7.04
N ARG A 61 15.36 -9.87 7.78
CA ARG A 61 15.32 -10.38 9.16
C ARG A 61 15.09 -9.28 10.21
N ASP A 62 15.09 -8.02 9.79
CA ASP A 62 14.84 -6.83 10.60
C ASP A 62 13.35 -6.65 10.95
N ARG A 63 12.80 -7.59 11.73
CA ARG A 63 11.35 -7.71 12.03
C ARG A 63 10.71 -6.50 12.73
N SER A 64 11.49 -5.56 13.22
CA SER A 64 10.98 -4.30 13.79
C SER A 64 10.69 -3.24 12.72
N LYS A 65 11.09 -3.47 11.46
CA LYS A 65 10.93 -2.53 10.35
C LYS A 65 9.75 -2.94 9.47
N ALA A 66 8.73 -2.10 9.43
CA ALA A 66 7.59 -2.29 8.54
C ALA A 66 8.03 -2.11 7.07
N TRP A 67 7.88 -3.14 6.26
CA TRP A 67 8.34 -3.20 4.87
C TRP A 67 7.24 -2.94 3.84
N SER A 68 6.04 -2.56 4.28
CA SER A 68 4.89 -2.35 3.39
C SER A 68 5.14 -1.28 2.32
N GLY A 69 5.86 -0.19 2.64
CA GLY A 69 6.21 0.84 1.64
C GLY A 69 7.24 0.35 0.62
N ALA A 70 8.23 -0.43 1.07
CA ALA A 70 9.22 -1.06 0.20
C ALA A 70 8.56 -2.05 -0.78
N PHE A 71 7.56 -2.81 -0.33
CA PHE A 71 6.78 -3.70 -1.19
C PHE A 71 6.01 -2.95 -2.29
N ILE A 72 5.36 -1.83 -1.97
CA ILE A 72 4.64 -1.03 -2.97
C ILE A 72 5.63 -0.46 -3.99
N SER A 73 6.76 0.08 -3.53
CA SER A 73 7.84 0.58 -4.39
C SER A 73 8.38 -0.53 -5.30
N TYR A 74 8.60 -1.74 -4.77
CA TYR A 74 8.97 -2.93 -5.54
C TYR A 74 7.96 -3.25 -6.65
N CYS A 75 6.66 -3.21 -6.36
CA CYS A 75 5.65 -3.49 -7.37
C CYS A 75 5.66 -2.45 -8.51
N PHE A 76 5.84 -1.17 -8.20
CA PHE A 76 5.98 -0.11 -9.21
C PHE A 76 7.28 -0.23 -10.02
N ALA A 77 8.38 -0.60 -9.39
CA ALA A 77 9.64 -0.87 -10.08
C ALA A 77 9.49 -2.04 -11.07
N LYS A 78 8.86 -3.15 -10.65
CA LYS A 78 8.52 -4.27 -11.54
C LYS A 78 7.53 -3.90 -12.64
N ALA A 79 6.66 -2.93 -12.39
CA ALA A 79 5.78 -2.39 -13.42
C ALA A 79 6.51 -1.54 -14.47
N GLY A 80 7.76 -1.16 -14.23
CA GLY A 80 8.54 -0.27 -15.09
C GLY A 80 8.16 1.21 -14.94
N ALA A 81 7.63 1.60 -13.78
CA ALA A 81 7.24 3.00 -13.54
C ALA A 81 8.47 3.94 -13.50
N GLY A 82 9.61 3.44 -13.03
CA GLY A 82 10.82 4.23 -12.83
C GLY A 82 10.52 5.49 -12.03
N LYS A 83 11.06 6.64 -12.47
CA LYS A 83 10.87 7.94 -11.79
C LYS A 83 9.42 8.48 -11.79
N LYS A 84 8.47 7.80 -12.45
CA LYS A 84 7.05 8.18 -12.42
C LYS A 84 6.39 7.83 -11.08
N PHE A 85 6.99 6.96 -10.27
CA PHE A 85 6.57 6.71 -8.90
C PHE A 85 7.68 7.18 -7.93
N PRO A 86 7.36 7.95 -6.87
CA PRO A 86 8.36 8.34 -5.87
C PRO A 86 8.58 7.19 -4.88
N GLU A 87 9.54 6.31 -5.15
CA GLU A 87 9.81 5.17 -4.27
C GLU A 87 10.25 5.61 -2.86
N SER A 88 9.70 4.95 -1.84
CA SER A 88 10.10 5.12 -0.43
C SER A 88 9.65 3.91 0.40
N GLY A 89 10.40 3.61 1.47
CA GLY A 89 9.99 2.65 2.49
C GLY A 89 8.84 3.16 3.38
N ASN A 90 8.57 4.46 3.39
CA ASN A 90 7.52 5.09 4.18
C ASN A 90 6.36 5.58 3.30
N HIS A 91 5.16 5.11 3.62
CA HIS A 91 3.94 5.47 2.89
C HIS A 91 3.64 6.98 2.89
N SER A 92 3.84 7.67 4.01
CA SER A 92 3.54 9.10 4.08
C SER A 92 4.49 9.97 3.23
N GLU A 93 5.72 9.53 3.00
CA GLU A 93 6.69 10.26 2.17
C GLU A 93 6.32 10.24 0.69
N TYR A 94 6.04 9.05 0.15
CA TYR A 94 5.70 8.97 -1.26
C TYR A 94 4.30 9.53 -1.53
N VAL A 95 3.36 9.40 -0.60
CA VAL A 95 2.04 10.04 -0.72
C VAL A 95 2.20 11.56 -0.67
N ALA A 96 3.10 12.11 0.16
CA ALA A 96 3.39 13.54 0.18
C ALA A 96 3.98 14.01 -1.14
N SER A 97 4.89 13.23 -1.71
CA SER A 97 5.47 13.49 -3.03
C SER A 97 4.40 13.50 -4.12
N ILE A 98 3.48 12.53 -4.13
CA ILE A 98 2.36 12.46 -5.08
C ILE A 98 1.41 13.65 -4.91
N ALA A 99 1.11 14.03 -3.66
CA ALA A 99 0.23 15.16 -3.35
C ALA A 99 0.72 16.50 -3.90
N THR A 100 2.02 16.63 -4.23
CA THR A 100 2.55 17.82 -4.92
C THR A 100 2.05 17.99 -6.36
N GLY A 101 1.44 16.96 -6.95
CA GLY A 101 0.95 16.96 -8.33
C GLY A 101 2.05 16.81 -9.39
N LYS A 102 3.30 16.54 -8.99
CA LYS A 102 4.45 16.44 -9.93
C LYS A 102 4.56 15.08 -10.64
N PHE A 103 3.84 14.06 -10.19
CA PHE A 103 3.93 12.69 -10.70
C PHE A 103 2.77 12.41 -11.65
N ALA A 104 3.02 12.58 -12.96
CA ALA A 104 2.01 12.39 -13.99
C ALA A 104 1.37 10.99 -13.94
N GLY A 105 0.04 10.96 -13.97
CA GLY A 105 -0.74 9.72 -13.85
C GLY A 105 -1.01 9.28 -12.41
N LEU A 106 -0.53 10.01 -11.40
CA LEU A 106 -0.88 9.81 -10.00
C LEU A 106 -1.60 11.02 -9.44
N GLN A 107 -2.71 10.80 -8.76
CA GLN A 107 -3.47 11.88 -8.12
C GLN A 107 -4.01 11.42 -6.77
N LEU A 108 -3.69 12.15 -5.71
CA LEU A 108 -4.27 11.92 -4.40
C LEU A 108 -5.66 12.60 -4.32
N VAL A 109 -6.66 11.84 -3.90
CA VAL A 109 -8.05 12.28 -3.72
C VAL A 109 -8.65 11.70 -2.44
N ASP A 110 -9.75 12.29 -1.96
CA ASP A 110 -10.46 11.77 -0.78
C ASP A 110 -11.04 10.39 -1.11
N ALA A 111 -10.79 9.42 -0.23
CA ALA A 111 -11.30 8.05 -0.33
C ALA A 111 -12.83 7.97 -0.37
N LYS A 112 -13.53 8.98 0.17
CA LYS A 112 -15.00 9.07 0.18
C LYS A 112 -15.57 9.83 -1.02
N SER A 113 -14.73 10.29 -1.94
CA SER A 113 -15.17 11.17 -3.03
C SER A 113 -15.23 10.49 -4.40
N VAL A 114 -14.53 9.36 -4.58
CA VAL A 114 -14.39 8.72 -5.89
C VAL A 114 -14.47 7.19 -5.81
N PRO A 115 -15.06 6.53 -6.81
CA PRO A 115 -15.03 5.08 -6.90
C PRO A 115 -13.60 4.58 -7.15
N LEU A 116 -13.30 3.40 -6.61
CA LEU A 116 -12.02 2.73 -6.84
C LEU A 116 -11.94 2.15 -8.26
N ALA A 117 -10.73 2.10 -8.80
CA ALA A 117 -10.37 1.40 -10.02
C ALA A 117 -9.24 0.41 -9.75
N VAL A 118 -9.15 -0.65 -10.56
CA VAL A 118 -8.01 -1.57 -10.51
C VAL A 118 -6.72 -0.80 -10.82
N GLY A 119 -5.72 -0.97 -9.96
CA GLY A 119 -4.44 -0.26 -10.03
C GLY A 119 -4.32 0.97 -9.11
N ASP A 120 -5.43 1.45 -8.55
CA ASP A 120 -5.40 2.51 -7.54
C ASP A 120 -4.68 2.05 -6.26
N LEU A 121 -4.18 3.01 -5.49
CA LEU A 121 -3.61 2.75 -4.18
C LEU A 121 -4.57 3.22 -3.09
N LEU A 122 -5.02 2.29 -2.25
CA LEU A 122 -5.94 2.56 -1.15
C LEU A 122 -5.13 2.92 0.11
N TRP A 123 -5.25 4.17 0.57
CA TRP A 123 -4.44 4.69 1.67
C TRP A 123 -5.23 4.84 2.96
N ALA A 124 -4.73 4.20 4.01
CA ALA A 124 -5.31 4.28 5.35
C ALA A 124 -4.27 4.69 6.37
N THR A 125 -4.76 5.34 7.43
CA THR A 125 -3.93 5.63 8.59
C THR A 125 -3.58 4.35 9.35
N ARG A 126 -2.46 4.37 10.05
CA ARG A 126 -2.02 3.28 10.90
C ARG A 126 -1.50 3.85 12.22
N ARG A 127 -1.84 3.19 13.33
CA ARG A 127 -1.19 3.41 14.62
C ARG A 127 -0.20 2.28 14.88
N GLY A 128 0.82 2.55 15.67
CA GLY A 128 1.85 1.57 16.02
C GLY A 128 2.87 2.18 16.97
N ASP A 129 3.74 1.34 17.51
CA ASP A 129 4.81 1.78 18.40
C ASP A 129 5.79 2.68 17.64
N GLY A 130 6.18 3.81 18.25
CA GLY A 130 7.02 4.82 17.61
C GLY A 130 6.32 5.68 16.56
N CYS A 131 5.04 5.44 16.28
CA CYS A 131 4.26 6.25 15.36
C CYS A 131 3.65 7.46 16.07
N ARG A 132 3.91 8.68 15.56
CA ARG A 132 3.09 9.84 15.93
C ARG A 132 1.64 9.63 15.47
N LYS A 133 0.70 10.36 16.09
CA LYS A 133 -0.72 10.29 15.75
C LYS A 133 -0.93 10.69 14.28
N PRO A 134 -1.54 9.83 13.44
CA PRO A 134 -1.82 10.17 12.05
C PRO A 134 -3.02 11.14 11.94
N PRO A 135 -3.14 11.88 10.82
CA PRO A 135 -4.28 12.76 10.56
C PRO A 135 -5.59 11.96 10.52
N ALA A 136 -6.69 12.55 11.00
CA ALA A 136 -7.98 11.86 11.09
C ALA A 136 -8.89 12.06 9.86
N THR A 137 -8.62 13.08 9.05
CA THR A 137 -9.39 13.42 7.85
C THR A 137 -8.48 13.64 6.65
N PHE A 138 -9.05 13.65 5.45
CA PHE A 138 -8.30 13.91 4.23
C PHE A 138 -7.70 15.33 4.22
N GLU A 139 -8.45 16.33 4.66
CA GLU A 139 -8.01 17.73 4.72
C GLU A 139 -6.84 17.90 5.69
N ALA A 140 -6.93 17.28 6.88
CA ALA A 140 -5.84 17.26 7.84
C ALA A 140 -4.60 16.54 7.26
N ALA A 141 -4.81 15.47 6.50
CA ALA A 141 -3.73 14.77 5.83
C ALA A 141 -3.05 15.66 4.79
N LEU A 142 -3.79 16.45 3.99
CA LEU A 142 -3.18 17.38 3.02
C LEU A 142 -2.24 18.40 3.68
N VAL A 143 -2.59 18.92 4.86
CA VAL A 143 -1.72 19.84 5.62
C VAL A 143 -0.42 19.15 6.06
N GLU A 144 -0.52 17.94 6.62
CA GLU A 144 0.63 17.15 7.06
C GLU A 144 1.54 16.77 5.88
N LEU A 145 0.94 16.34 4.76
CA LEU A 145 1.65 15.97 3.54
C LEU A 145 2.39 17.17 2.91
N ASP A 146 1.80 18.37 2.92
CA ASP A 146 2.47 19.59 2.47
C ASP A 146 3.70 19.91 3.34
N GLY A 147 3.58 19.73 4.67
CA GLY A 147 4.69 19.85 5.60
C GLY A 147 5.82 18.87 5.30
N ILE A 148 5.49 17.58 5.10
CA ILE A 148 6.47 16.53 4.75
C ILE A 148 7.14 16.86 3.42
N ALA A 149 6.39 17.20 2.38
CA ALA A 149 6.91 17.52 1.04
C ALA A 149 7.86 18.73 1.04
N LYS A 150 7.69 19.65 2.00
CA LYS A 150 8.55 20.83 2.19
C LYS A 150 9.70 20.60 3.18
N GLY A 151 9.83 19.40 3.76
CA GLY A 151 10.80 19.10 4.80
C GLY A 151 10.55 19.86 6.11
N LYS A 152 9.30 20.25 6.38
CA LYS A 152 8.88 21.03 7.55
C LYS A 152 8.14 20.20 8.60
N ALA A 153 7.87 18.93 8.32
CA ALA A 153 7.19 18.02 9.23
C ALA A 153 7.77 16.61 9.09
N ASP A 154 7.76 15.87 10.19
CA ASP A 154 8.15 14.46 10.22
C ASP A 154 7.09 13.58 9.54
N THR A 155 7.51 12.41 9.10
CA THR A 155 6.63 11.39 8.54
C THR A 155 5.67 10.82 9.60
N PHE A 156 4.66 10.07 9.16
CA PHE A 156 3.75 9.38 10.06
C PHE A 156 3.40 7.98 9.54
N CYS A 157 3.02 7.12 10.47
CA CYS A 157 2.60 5.77 10.11
C CYS A 157 1.26 5.80 9.37
N SER A 158 1.30 5.18 8.21
CA SER A 158 0.14 4.92 7.39
C SER A 158 0.42 3.64 6.60
N HIS A 159 -0.54 3.18 5.82
CA HIS A 159 -0.37 1.98 5.04
C HIS A 159 -1.20 2.03 3.77
N VAL A 160 -0.65 1.45 2.71
CA VAL A 160 -1.20 1.51 1.37
C VAL A 160 -1.23 0.11 0.79
N ASP A 161 -2.36 -0.23 0.17
CA ASP A 161 -2.55 -1.47 -0.58
C ASP A 161 -2.86 -1.15 -2.05
N ILE A 162 -2.55 -2.07 -2.97
CA ILE A 162 -2.85 -1.96 -4.40
C ILE A 162 -4.21 -2.59 -4.67
N VAL A 163 -5.14 -1.87 -5.29
CA VAL A 163 -6.42 -2.42 -5.75
C VAL A 163 -6.18 -3.37 -6.92
N VAL A 164 -6.56 -4.65 -6.78
CA VAL A 164 -6.30 -5.69 -7.79
C VAL A 164 -7.55 -6.28 -8.40
N ALA A 165 -8.71 -6.18 -7.74
CA ALA A 165 -10.00 -6.57 -8.31
C ALA A 165 -11.15 -5.81 -7.66
N LEU A 166 -12.23 -5.63 -8.43
CA LEU A 166 -13.48 -5.02 -7.98
C LEU A 166 -14.64 -5.96 -8.30
N ARG A 167 -15.59 -6.06 -7.38
CA ARG A 167 -16.86 -6.78 -7.51
C ARG A 167 -17.97 -5.91 -6.90
N PRO A 168 -19.26 -6.17 -7.19
CA PRO A 168 -20.35 -5.46 -6.52
C PRO A 168 -20.20 -5.54 -4.99
N GLY A 169 -20.08 -4.37 -4.34
CA GLY A 169 -19.93 -4.24 -2.89
C GLY A 169 -18.58 -4.66 -2.31
N GLU A 170 -17.58 -5.02 -3.12
CA GLU A 170 -16.30 -5.52 -2.62
C GLU A 170 -15.10 -5.08 -3.47
N VAL A 171 -13.98 -4.85 -2.80
CA VAL A 171 -12.67 -4.63 -3.42
C VAL A 171 -11.66 -5.62 -2.85
N ASP A 172 -10.87 -6.24 -3.72
CA ASP A 172 -9.65 -6.93 -3.30
C ASP A 172 -8.46 -6.01 -3.48
N VAL A 173 -7.66 -5.90 -2.42
CA VAL A 173 -6.38 -5.22 -2.44
C VAL A 173 -5.25 -6.17 -2.07
N ILE A 174 -4.04 -5.90 -2.51
CA ILE A 174 -2.82 -6.60 -2.09
C ILE A 174 -1.85 -5.59 -1.49
N GLY A 175 -1.39 -5.89 -0.27
CA GLY A 175 -0.36 -5.12 0.42
C GLY A 175 0.68 -6.04 1.06
N GLY A 176 1.86 -5.46 1.31
CA GLY A 176 2.94 -6.10 2.04
C GLY A 176 2.84 -5.82 3.54
N ASN A 177 3.42 -6.68 4.38
CA ASN A 177 3.41 -6.59 5.84
C ASN A 177 1.99 -6.47 6.43
N VAL A 178 1.02 -7.15 5.81
CA VAL A 178 -0.34 -7.32 6.32
C VAL A 178 -0.42 -8.72 6.91
N ASP A 179 -0.58 -8.81 8.24
CA ASP A 179 -0.42 -10.06 9.00
C ASP A 179 0.91 -10.76 8.70
N ASP A 180 1.99 -9.98 8.66
CA ASP A 180 3.36 -10.45 8.44
C ASP A 180 3.57 -11.15 7.09
N ALA A 181 2.79 -10.79 6.06
CA ALA A 181 2.86 -11.36 4.72
C ALA A 181 2.49 -10.38 3.60
N VAL A 182 2.71 -10.80 2.35
CA VAL A 182 2.02 -10.21 1.19
C VAL A 182 0.63 -10.83 1.10
N THR A 183 -0.38 -10.07 1.47
CA THR A 183 -1.72 -10.59 1.74
C THR A 183 -2.75 -9.90 0.86
N ARG A 184 -3.70 -10.68 0.35
CA ARG A 184 -4.90 -10.13 -0.29
C ARG A 184 -5.96 -9.86 0.76
N THR A 185 -6.43 -8.63 0.87
CA THR A 185 -7.54 -8.27 1.76
C THR A 185 -8.76 -7.90 0.94
N THR A 186 -9.92 -8.46 1.30
CA THR A 186 -11.21 -8.06 0.72
C THR A 186 -11.87 -7.03 1.63
N TYR A 187 -12.13 -5.83 1.14
CA TYR A 187 -12.86 -4.76 1.84
C TYR A 187 -14.26 -4.53 1.25
N ILE A 188 -15.14 -3.91 2.03
CA ILE A 188 -16.51 -3.56 1.64
C ILE A 188 -16.55 -2.22 0.89
N LEU A 189 -17.28 -2.19 -0.23
CA LEU A 189 -17.65 -0.99 -0.96
C LEU A 189 -19.14 -0.67 -0.75
N ASP A 190 -19.52 0.60 -0.84
CA ASP A 190 -20.91 0.99 -0.95
C ASP A 190 -21.49 0.79 -2.36
N GLN A 191 -22.74 1.18 -2.56
CA GLN A 191 -23.43 1.05 -3.86
C GLN A 191 -22.84 1.95 -4.95
N GLN A 192 -22.09 2.99 -4.56
CA GLN A 192 -21.43 3.93 -5.46
C GLN A 192 -19.99 3.49 -5.78
N GLY A 193 -19.51 2.40 -5.19
CA GLY A 193 -18.15 1.88 -5.37
C GLY A 193 -17.10 2.60 -4.52
N LEU A 194 -17.53 3.36 -3.50
CA LEU A 194 -16.65 4.03 -2.55
C LEU A 194 -16.28 3.05 -1.42
N ILE A 195 -15.10 3.24 -0.84
CA ILE A 195 -14.66 2.43 0.30
C ILE A 195 -15.54 2.72 1.53
N ALA A 196 -16.19 1.68 2.06
CA ALA A 196 -17.13 1.77 3.18
C ALA A 196 -16.75 0.87 4.37
N ASP A 197 -15.60 0.19 4.29
CA ASP A 197 -15.15 -0.76 5.30
C ASP A 197 -14.63 -0.06 6.57
N ALA A 198 -15.18 -0.43 7.72
CA ALA A 198 -14.86 0.21 9.00
C ALA A 198 -13.62 -0.36 9.71
N ARG A 199 -13.00 -1.43 9.20
CA ARG A 199 -11.84 -2.06 9.87
C ARG A 199 -10.60 -1.17 9.84
N ARG A 200 -10.57 -0.15 8.98
CA ARG A 200 -9.47 0.82 8.87
C ARG A 200 -10.02 2.21 8.61
N SER A 201 -9.24 3.21 9.00
CA SER A 201 -9.52 4.60 8.67
C SER A 201 -8.86 4.94 7.33
N PHE A 202 -9.58 4.65 6.24
CA PHE A 202 -9.23 5.08 4.89
C PHE A 202 -9.37 6.59 4.78
N ILE A 203 -8.28 7.26 4.40
CA ILE A 203 -8.21 8.73 4.36
C ILE A 203 -7.98 9.25 2.96
N GLY A 204 -7.45 8.45 2.03
CA GLY A 204 -7.26 8.88 0.67
C GLY A 204 -7.11 7.70 -0.29
N VAL A 205 -7.20 8.02 -1.57
CA VAL A 205 -6.90 7.11 -2.67
C VAL A 205 -5.90 7.81 -3.57
N VAL A 206 -4.83 7.12 -3.95
CA VAL A 206 -4.01 7.57 -5.09
C VAL A 206 -4.59 6.93 -6.34
N LYS A 207 -5.23 7.76 -7.17
CA LYS A 207 -5.67 7.37 -8.50
C LYS A 207 -4.45 7.11 -9.37
N ASN A 208 -4.44 5.97 -10.05
CA ASN A 208 -3.34 5.57 -10.91
C ASN A 208 -3.83 5.39 -12.35
N THR A 209 -3.44 6.31 -13.23
CA THR A 209 -3.77 6.32 -14.65
C THR A 209 -2.54 6.21 -15.54
N MET A 210 -1.42 5.70 -14.99
CA MET A 210 -0.19 5.53 -15.76
C MET A 210 -0.40 4.56 -16.94
N ALA A 211 -0.10 5.06 -18.14
CA ALA A 211 0.00 4.25 -19.35
C ALA A 211 1.17 3.27 -19.30
#